data_AF-A0A392RK77-F1
#
_entry.id   AF-A0A392RK77-F1
#
_cell.length_a   1.000
_cell.length_b   1.000
_cell.length_c   1.000
_cell.angle_alpha   90.00
_cell.angle_beta   90.00
_cell.angle_gamma   90.00
#
_symmetry.space_group_name_H-M   'P 1'
#
loop_
_entity.id
_entity.type
_entity.pdbx_description
1 polymer ?
#
loop_
_entity_poly.entity_id
_entity_poly.type
_entity_poly.pdbx_seq_one_letter_code
_entity_poly.pdbx_strand_id
1 'polypeptide(L)'
;MNLGSPFCVFCEDEIETELHVLRDCSNSMVVWLNTVQDSDQDAFFSADFQQWLDMNLQGNVKGADLNDWPSYWAIACHALWTWRNKEEHDDTFTRPYRPHLNIKKIKTDYETATRVNYNVVLVP
;
A
#
# COMPACT_ATOMS: atom_id res chain seq x y z
N MET A 1 -16.84 -10.06 -23.88
CA MET A 1 -15.78 -9.05 -23.67
C MET A 1 -14.72 -9.74 -22.84
N ASN A 2 -13.62 -10.18 -23.46
CA ASN A 2 -12.54 -10.86 -22.74
C ASN A 2 -11.62 -9.78 -22.17
N LEU A 3 -11.82 -9.42 -20.90
CA LEU A 3 -11.07 -8.40 -20.17
C LEU A 3 -9.66 -8.87 -19.73
N GLY A 4 -9.09 -9.86 -20.41
CA GLY A 4 -7.83 -10.50 -20.00
C GLY A 4 -8.03 -11.68 -19.05
N SER A 5 -6.90 -12.27 -18.63
CA SER A 5 -6.85 -13.34 -17.64
C SER A 5 -7.16 -12.78 -16.25
N PRO A 6 -7.97 -13.46 -15.40
CA PRO A 6 -8.20 -13.01 -14.02
C PRO A 6 -7.03 -13.33 -13.08
N PHE A 7 -5.99 -13.98 -13.59
CA PHE A 7 -4.86 -14.46 -12.80
C PHE A 7 -3.74 -13.43 -12.70
N CYS A 8 -3.13 -13.34 -11.52
CA CYS A 8 -2.00 -12.47 -11.26
C CYS A 8 -0.77 -12.97 -12.03
N VAL A 9 -0.22 -12.12 -12.90
CA VAL A 9 0.97 -12.46 -13.71
C VAL A 9 2.23 -12.70 -12.87
N PHE A 10 2.23 -12.31 -11.60
CA PHE A 10 3.36 -12.48 -10.68
C PHE A 10 3.22 -13.69 -9.74
N CYS A 11 1.99 -14.17 -9.53
CA CYS A 11 1.69 -15.29 -8.64
C CYS A 11 1.12 -16.51 -9.40
N GLU A 12 1.03 -16.39 -10.73
CA GLU A 12 0.63 -17.40 -11.72
C GLU A 12 -0.79 -17.95 -11.57
N ASP A 13 -1.07 -18.73 -10.52
CA ASP A 13 -2.33 -19.45 -10.35
C ASP A 13 -3.33 -18.76 -9.42
N GLU A 14 -2.97 -17.61 -8.86
CA GLU A 14 -3.81 -16.84 -7.94
C GLU A 14 -4.71 -15.86 -8.68
N ILE A 15 -6.00 -15.84 -8.33
CA ILE A 15 -6.95 -14.84 -8.86
C ILE A 15 -6.57 -13.48 -8.31
N GLU A 16 -6.38 -12.52 -9.21
CA GLU A 16 -6.02 -11.16 -8.88
C GLU A 16 -7.25 -10.36 -8.41
N THR A 17 -7.55 -10.51 -7.12
CA THR A 17 -8.55 -9.68 -6.42
C THR A 17 -7.93 -8.37 -5.93
N GLU A 18 -8.74 -7.42 -5.49
CA GLU A 18 -8.27 -6.18 -4.87
C GLU A 18 -7.42 -6.47 -3.63
N LEU A 19 -7.83 -7.43 -2.80
CA LEU A 19 -7.06 -7.83 -1.63
C LEU A 19 -5.74 -8.49 -2.03
N HIS A 20 -5.71 -9.27 -3.10
CA HIS A 20 -4.47 -9.82 -3.64
C HIS A 20 -3.52 -8.70 -4.11
N VAL A 21 -4.00 -7.77 -4.94
CA VAL A 21 -3.19 -6.64 -5.43
C VAL A 21 -2.65 -5.80 -4.27
N LEU A 22 -3.47 -5.54 -3.24
CA LEU A 22 -3.10 -4.66 -2.14
C LEU A 22 -2.32 -5.37 -1.03
N ARG A 23 -2.46 -6.69 -0.85
CA ARG A 23 -1.90 -7.41 0.32
C ARG A 23 -1.16 -8.69 -0.05
N ASP A 24 -1.81 -9.62 -0.74
CA ASP A 24 -1.36 -11.02 -0.83
C ASP A 24 -0.41 -11.31 -2.01
N CYS A 25 -0.37 -10.43 -3.01
CA CYS A 25 0.60 -10.51 -4.09
C CYS A 25 2.01 -10.39 -3.53
N SER A 26 2.94 -11.23 -3.97
CA SER A 26 4.35 -11.24 -3.54
C SER A 26 5.01 -9.84 -3.60
N ASN A 27 4.69 -9.08 -4.65
CA ASN A 27 5.16 -7.70 -4.85
C ASN A 27 4.60 -6.70 -3.83
N SER A 28 3.44 -6.98 -3.24
CA SER A 28 2.77 -6.15 -2.23
C SER A 28 3.11 -6.62 -0.82
N MET A 29 3.15 -7.93 -0.58
CA MET A 29 3.54 -8.55 0.69
C MET A 29 4.88 -8.01 1.23
N VAL A 30 5.87 -7.79 0.35
CA VAL A 30 7.18 -7.26 0.75
C VAL A 30 7.08 -5.89 1.43
N VAL A 31 6.08 -5.06 1.11
CA VAL A 31 5.84 -3.79 1.81
C VAL A 31 5.40 -4.07 3.24
N TRP A 32 4.41 -4.94 3.39
CA TRP A 32 3.78 -5.26 4.67
C TRP A 32 4.72 -6.01 5.61
N LEU A 33 5.48 -6.98 5.12
CA LEU A 33 6.49 -7.71 5.92
C LEU A 33 7.61 -6.81 6.45
N ASN A 34 7.84 -5.64 5.85
CA ASN A 34 8.84 -4.67 6.32
C ASN A 34 8.22 -3.52 7.14
N THR A 35 6.90 -3.51 7.36
CA THR A 35 6.21 -2.36 7.95
C THR A 35 5.21 -2.72 9.02
N VAL A 36 4.50 -3.84 8.92
CA VAL A 36 3.60 -4.35 9.95
C VAL A 36 4.46 -4.93 11.08
N GLN A 37 4.15 -4.58 12.33
CA GLN A 37 4.82 -5.13 13.49
C GLN A 37 4.65 -6.66 13.52
N ASP A 38 5.72 -7.40 13.82
CA ASP A 38 5.73 -8.88 13.79
C ASP A 38 4.58 -9.52 14.59
N SER A 39 4.19 -8.93 15.73
CA SER A 39 3.08 -9.42 16.56
C SER A 39 1.71 -9.36 15.87
N ASP A 40 1.57 -8.53 14.85
CA ASP A 40 0.31 -8.23 14.19
C ASP A 40 0.25 -8.85 12.77
N GLN A 41 1.36 -9.40 12.26
CA GLN A 41 1.43 -9.94 10.89
C GLN A 41 0.45 -11.10 10.67
N ASP A 42 0.36 -12.04 11.62
CA ASP A 42 -0.57 -13.18 11.51
C ASP A 42 -2.02 -12.71 11.37
N ALA A 43 -2.45 -11.74 12.19
CA ALA A 43 -3.79 -11.16 12.11
C ALA A 43 -3.99 -10.37 10.81
N PHE A 44 -2.97 -9.63 10.38
CA PHE A 44 -3.02 -8.81 9.17
C PHE A 44 -3.21 -9.63 7.88
N PHE A 45 -2.47 -10.75 7.74
CA PHE A 45 -2.53 -11.60 6.55
C PHE A 45 -3.67 -12.63 6.57
N SER A 46 -4.22 -12.95 7.75
CA SER A 46 -5.36 -13.87 7.86
C SER A 46 -6.74 -13.20 7.77
N ALA A 47 -6.81 -11.88 7.93
CA ALA A 47 -8.07 -11.13 7.87
C ALA A 47 -8.75 -11.22 6.49
N ASP A 48 -10.09 -11.20 6.46
CA ASP A 48 -10.81 -10.93 5.21
C ASP A 48 -10.70 -9.44 4.81
N PHE A 49 -11.19 -9.07 3.62
CA PHE A 49 -11.07 -7.71 3.11
C PHE A 49 -11.68 -6.66 4.05
N GLN A 50 -12.86 -6.92 4.62
CA GLN A 50 -13.55 -5.96 5.47
C GLN A 50 -12.83 -5.82 6.82
N GLN A 51 -12.46 -6.94 7.44
CA GLN A 51 -11.67 -6.95 8.67
C GLN A 51 -10.34 -6.24 8.49
N TRP A 52 -9.70 -6.44 7.34
CA TRP A 52 -8.42 -5.80 6.99
C TRP A 52 -8.57 -4.29 6.88
N LEU A 53 -9.63 -3.77 6.25
CA LEU A 53 -9.91 -2.34 6.23
C LEU A 53 -10.10 -1.79 7.65
N ASP A 54 -10.95 -2.45 8.44
CA ASP A 54 -11.32 -1.98 9.77
C ASP A 54 -10.11 -1.94 10.72
N MET A 55 -9.29 -3.00 10.74
CA MET A 55 -8.13 -3.06 11.63
C MET A 55 -7.06 -2.01 11.30
N ASN A 56 -6.90 -1.68 10.01
CA ASN A 56 -5.92 -0.70 9.58
C ASN A 56 -6.39 0.75 9.80
N LEU A 57 -7.65 1.04 9.50
CA LEU A 57 -8.23 2.37 9.68
C LEU A 57 -8.42 2.74 11.16
N GLN A 58 -8.72 1.76 12.01
CA GLN A 58 -8.90 1.99 13.45
C GLN A 58 -7.58 1.99 14.22
N GLY A 59 -6.45 1.67 13.59
CA GLY A 59 -5.14 1.60 14.25
C GLY A 59 -4.98 0.40 15.19
N ASN A 60 -5.73 -0.67 14.95
CA ASN A 60 -5.61 -1.93 15.70
C ASN A 60 -4.33 -2.69 15.32
N VAL A 61 -3.79 -2.42 14.12
CA VAL A 61 -2.48 -2.87 13.66
C VAL A 61 -1.47 -1.76 13.87
N LYS A 62 -0.25 -2.13 14.28
CA LYS A 62 0.84 -1.19 14.46
C LYS A 62 1.89 -1.33 13.37
N GLY A 63 2.41 -0.19 12.93
CA GLY A 63 3.55 -0.15 12.04
C GLY A 63 4.87 -0.09 12.81
N ALA A 64 5.85 -0.88 12.38
CA ALA A 64 7.23 -0.77 12.83
C ALA A 64 7.82 0.60 12.42
N ASP A 65 8.21 1.39 13.42
CA ASP A 65 8.75 2.74 13.27
C ASP A 65 7.83 3.67 12.45
N LEU A 66 6.52 3.62 12.73
CA LEU A 66 5.49 4.43 12.08
C LEU A 66 4.54 5.01 13.13
N ASN A 67 4.56 6.34 13.28
CA ASN A 67 3.75 7.05 14.28
C ASN A 67 2.28 7.26 13.86
N ASP A 68 1.98 7.11 12.57
CA ASP A 68 0.65 7.33 12.01
C ASP A 68 0.38 6.23 10.97
N TRP A 69 -0.01 5.07 11.52
CA TRP A 69 -0.26 3.85 10.76
C TRP A 69 -1.40 4.00 9.75
N PRO A 70 -2.61 4.49 10.10
CA PRO A 70 -3.71 4.57 9.15
C PRO A 70 -3.36 5.38 7.89
N SER A 71 -2.67 6.51 8.06
CA SER A 71 -2.20 7.32 6.92
C SER A 71 -1.14 6.60 6.10
N TYR A 72 -0.17 5.92 6.74
CA TYR A 72 0.82 5.13 6.02
C TYR A 72 0.17 4.02 5.20
N TRP A 73 -0.73 3.25 5.82
CA TRP A 73 -1.45 2.16 5.19
C TRP A 73 -2.28 2.65 3.99
N ALA A 74 -2.99 3.77 4.12
CA ALA A 74 -3.77 4.34 3.02
C ALA A 74 -2.88 4.76 1.83
N ILE A 75 -1.75 5.40 2.10
CA ILE A 75 -0.77 5.80 1.07
C ILE A 75 -0.11 4.57 0.45
N ALA A 76 0.17 3.53 1.24
CA ALA A 76 0.68 2.27 0.73
C ALA A 76 -0.31 1.60 -0.22
N CYS A 77 -1.60 1.53 0.14
CA CYS A 77 -2.64 1.00 -0.74
C CYS A 77 -2.71 1.78 -2.06
N HIS A 78 -2.70 3.11 -1.99
CA HIS A 78 -2.71 3.96 -3.18
C HIS A 78 -1.47 3.71 -4.08
N ALA A 79 -0.28 3.62 -3.48
CA ALA A 79 0.96 3.35 -4.20
C ALA A 79 0.95 1.96 -4.85
N LEU A 80 0.56 0.92 -4.11
CA LEU A 80 0.50 -0.46 -4.61
C LEU A 80 -0.49 -0.60 -5.78
N TRP A 81 -1.68 -0.02 -5.66
CA TRP A 81 -2.66 0.02 -6.74
C TRP A 81 -2.12 0.75 -7.98
N THR A 82 -1.49 1.92 -7.76
CA THR A 82 -0.90 2.71 -8.84
C THR A 82 0.22 1.96 -9.55
N TRP A 83 1.09 1.29 -8.80
CA TRP A 83 2.19 0.51 -9.36
C TRP A 83 1.69 -0.71 -10.12
N ARG A 84 0.69 -1.43 -9.61
CA ARG A 84 0.10 -2.56 -10.34
C ARG A 84 -0.49 -2.14 -11.69
N ASN A 85 -1.19 -1.01 -11.73
CA ASN A 85 -1.74 -0.48 -12.98
C ASN A 85 -0.64 -0.06 -13.97
N LYS A 86 0.48 0.49 -13.48
CA LYS A 86 1.62 0.82 -14.35
C LYS A 86 2.33 -0.43 -14.84
N GLU A 87 2.49 -1.44 -14.01
CA GLU A 87 3.05 -2.74 -14.41
C GLU A 87 2.26 -3.41 -15.54
N GLU A 88 0.93 -3.16 -15.62
CA GLU A 88 0.08 -3.66 -16.71
C GLU A 88 0.15 -2.82 -17.99
N HIS A 89 0.32 -1.52 -17.86
CA HIS A 89 0.00 -0.56 -18.93
C HIS A 89 1.16 0.34 -19.35
N ASP A 90 2.30 0.25 -18.69
CA ASP A 90 3.49 1.04 -18.95
C ASP A 90 4.72 0.12 -18.97
N ASP A 91 5.12 -0.31 -20.17
CA ASP A 91 6.28 -1.19 -20.40
C ASP A 91 7.61 -0.59 -19.91
N THR A 92 7.64 0.71 -19.60
CA THR A 92 8.83 1.40 -19.09
C THR A 92 8.87 1.48 -17.57
N PHE A 93 7.76 1.15 -16.90
CA PHE A 93 7.67 1.25 -15.46
C PHE A 93 8.41 0.09 -14.77
N THR A 94 9.12 0.43 -13.69
CA THR A 94 9.67 -0.55 -12.76
C THR A 94 9.35 -0.11 -11.35
N ARG A 95 8.88 -1.04 -10.52
CA ARG A 95 8.57 -0.76 -9.11
C ARG A 95 9.82 -0.25 -8.38
N PRO A 96 9.70 0.78 -7.52
CA PRO A 96 10.85 1.31 -6.80
C PRO A 96 11.54 0.28 -5.91
N TYR A 97 12.88 0.35 -5.84
CA TYR A 97 13.66 -0.44 -4.89
C TYR A 97 13.30 -0.07 -3.44
N ARG A 98 13.15 -1.07 -2.57
CA ARG A 98 12.68 -0.93 -1.17
C ARG A 98 11.35 -0.15 -1.11
N PRO A 99 10.25 -0.73 -1.63
CA PRO A 99 8.98 -0.03 -1.82
C PRO A 99 8.42 0.55 -0.51
N HIS A 100 8.62 -0.13 0.63
CA HIS A 100 8.19 0.37 1.94
C HIS A 100 8.83 1.71 2.33
N LEU A 101 10.12 1.91 2.03
CA LEU A 101 10.81 3.19 2.29
C LEU A 101 10.37 4.27 1.29
N ASN A 102 10.12 3.88 0.04
CA ASN A 102 9.58 4.82 -0.95
C ASN A 102 8.20 5.34 -0.54
N ILE A 103 7.32 4.46 -0.05
CA ILE A 103 6.02 4.84 0.50
C ILE A 103 6.18 5.74 1.74
N LYS A 104 7.12 5.43 2.66
CA LYS A 104 7.43 6.30 3.81
C LYS A 104 7.82 7.70 3.33
N LYS A 105 8.63 7.80 2.27
CA LYS A 105 9.00 9.07 1.65
C LYS A 105 7.79 9.78 1.02
N ILE A 106 6.96 9.08 0.24
CA ILE A 106 5.73 9.66 -0.35
C ILE A 106 4.84 10.26 0.74
N LYS A 107 4.67 9.57 1.87
CA LYS A 107 3.93 10.08 3.03
C LYS A 107 4.52 11.39 3.56
N THR A 108 5.82 11.41 3.85
CA THR A 108 6.50 12.62 4.36
C THR A 108 6.41 13.79 3.39
N ASP A 109 6.56 13.54 2.08
CA ASP A 109 6.48 14.56 1.04
C ASP A 109 5.04 15.13 0.95
N TYR A 110 4.02 14.27 1.04
CA TYR A 110 2.61 14.67 1.04
C TYR A 110 2.22 15.52 2.27
N GLU A 111 2.67 15.12 3.46
CA GLU A 111 2.47 15.90 4.69
C GLU A 111 3.13 17.27 4.60
N THR A 112 4.36 17.31 4.08
CA THR A 112 5.10 18.56 3.89
C THR A 112 4.37 19.48 2.90
N ALA A 113 3.93 18.96 1.76
CA ALA A 113 3.19 19.73 0.76
C ALA A 113 1.87 20.27 1.31
N THR A 114 1.13 19.45 2.05
CA THR A 114 -0.14 19.84 2.70
C THR A 114 0.09 20.98 3.70
N ARG A 115 1.15 20.87 4.52
CA ARG A 115 1.52 21.92 5.48
C ARG A 115 1.93 23.23 4.81
N VAL A 116 2.71 23.15 3.71
CA VAL A 116 3.10 24.35 2.94
C VAL A 116 1.87 25.01 2.33
N ASN A 117 0.95 24.25 1.73
CA ASN A 117 -0.30 24.80 1.19
C ASN A 117 -1.12 25.52 2.27
N TYR A 118 -1.26 24.92 3.46
CA TYR A 118 -1.91 25.57 4.59
C TYR A 118 -1.24 26.89 4.98
N ASN A 119 0.10 26.92 5.03
CA ASN A 119 0.85 28.13 5.36
C ASN A 119 0.76 29.20 4.26
N VAL A 120 0.71 28.83 2.98
CA VAL A 120 0.56 29.79 1.87
C VAL A 120 -0.85 30.40 1.85
N VAL A 121 -1.87 29.64 2.24
CA VAL A 121 -3.26 30.13 2.29
C VAL A 121 -3.51 31.05 3.50
N LEU A 122 -2.72 30.92 4.58
CA LEU A 122 -2.93 31.66 5.83
C LEU A 122 -1.96 32.84 6.07
N VAL A 123 -1.10 33.18 5.11
CA VAL A 123 -0.30 34.41 5.15
C VAL A 123 -0.95 35.42 4.19
N PRO A 124 -1.71 36.42 4.70
CA PRO A 124 -2.13 37.57 3.91
C PRO A 124 -0.99 38.55 3.65
#